data_AF-T1AHI4-F1
#
_entry.id   AF-T1AHI4-F1
#
_cell.length_a   1.000
_cell.length_b   1.000
_cell.length_c   1.000
_cell.angle_alpha   90.00
_cell.angle_beta   90.00
_cell.angle_gamma   90.00
#
_symmetry.space_group_name_H-M   'P 1'
#
loop_
_entity.id
_entity.type
_entity.pdbx_description
1 polymer ?
#
loop_
_entity_poly.entity_id
_entity_poly.type
_entity_poly.pdbx_seq_one_letter_code
_entity_poly.pdbx_strand_id
1 'polypeptide(L)'
;MVILGGFIAIGSQIKVELPGKAAAITPCDSIDGPMVLLDDGRHIRISSIEDAEKVLGHIIQITDVGEILISYGDFAENNHKLEKPPFTEEWWKILARKIPVPSEDQKQIDCEKAFQLSRKHGLPLHPSFLFFWHDITHEDLRFLIKEAAAGTSGTGIRFRKSERMMDLLIRLGVPFSTEGQEWI
;
A
#
# COMPACT_ATOMS: atom_id res chain seq x y z
N MET A 1 -13.43 2.19 -5.92
CA MET A 1 -14.87 2.43 -6.18
C MET A 1 -15.68 1.14 -6.23
N VAL A 2 -15.39 0.19 -7.12
CA VAL A 2 -16.10 -1.10 -7.25
C VAL A 2 -16.18 -1.88 -5.93
N ILE A 3 -15.04 -2.04 -5.25
CA ILE A 3 -14.92 -2.76 -3.97
C ILE A 3 -15.82 -2.18 -2.87
N LEU A 4 -16.10 -0.88 -2.91
CA LEU A 4 -17.00 -0.20 -1.98
C LEU A 4 -18.47 -0.33 -2.41
N GLY A 5 -18.84 -1.41 -3.10
CA GLY A 5 -20.21 -1.70 -3.54
C GLY A 5 -20.79 -0.70 -4.54
N GLY A 6 -19.95 0.09 -5.23
CA GLY A 6 -20.41 1.10 -6.19
C GLY A 6 -21.14 2.30 -5.58
N PHE A 7 -21.11 2.48 -4.25
CA PHE A 7 -21.70 3.66 -3.61
C PHE A 7 -21.01 4.97 -4.02
N ILE A 8 -19.69 4.92 -4.20
CA ILE A 8 -18.92 6.02 -4.76
C ILE A 8 -18.87 5.85 -6.28
N ALA A 9 -19.47 6.79 -6.98
CA ALA A 9 -19.50 6.89 -8.44
C ALA A 9 -18.77 8.16 -8.91
N ILE A 10 -18.53 8.25 -10.21
CA ILE A 10 -17.91 9.42 -10.81
C ILE A 10 -18.85 10.61 -10.63
N GLY A 11 -18.35 11.70 -10.05
CA GLY A 11 -19.15 12.87 -9.70
C GLY A 11 -19.93 12.76 -8.39
N SER A 12 -19.86 11.63 -7.67
CA SER A 12 -20.40 11.54 -6.31
C SER A 12 -19.73 12.56 -5.40
N GLN A 13 -20.52 13.27 -4.61
CA GLN A 13 -20.01 14.17 -3.59
C GLN A 13 -19.89 13.41 -2.26
N ILE A 14 -18.68 13.34 -1.72
CA ILE A 14 -18.42 12.83 -0.38
C ILE A 14 -18.13 13.99 0.56
N LYS A 15 -18.50 13.83 1.84
CA LYS A 15 -18.03 14.75 2.89
C LYS A 15 -16.66 14.28 3.34
N VAL A 16 -15.73 15.21 3.44
CA VAL A 16 -14.37 14.97 3.95
C VAL A 16 -14.15 15.83 5.19
N GLU A 17 -13.26 15.41 6.08
CA GLU A 17 -12.89 16.23 7.25
C GLU A 17 -11.82 17.27 6.91
N LEU A 18 -10.94 16.94 5.95
CA LEU A 18 -9.83 17.76 5.47
C LEU A 18 -9.67 17.55 3.96
N PRO A 19 -9.27 18.56 3.16
CA PRO A 19 -9.01 19.96 3.52
C PRO A 19 -10.24 20.89 3.47
N GLY A 20 -11.41 20.36 3.09
CA GLY A 20 -12.65 21.13 2.98
C GLY A 20 -13.84 20.36 3.55
N LYS A 21 -15.07 20.81 3.25
CA LYS A 21 -16.30 20.17 3.75
C LYS A 21 -16.85 19.07 2.85
N ALA A 22 -16.46 19.09 1.58
CA ALA A 22 -16.90 18.12 0.60
C ALA A 22 -15.89 18.02 -0.55
N ALA A 23 -15.84 16.86 -1.19
CA ALA A 23 -15.06 16.59 -2.38
C ALA A 23 -15.95 15.89 -3.42
N ALA A 24 -15.82 16.28 -4.69
CA ALA A 24 -16.39 15.54 -5.81
C ALA A 24 -15.39 14.47 -6.25
N ILE A 25 -15.83 13.23 -6.41
CA ILE A 25 -14.94 12.11 -6.72
C ILE A 25 -14.75 11.94 -8.23
N THR A 26 -13.49 11.81 -8.63
CA THR A 26 -13.06 11.42 -9.97
C THR A 26 -12.13 10.21 -9.89
N PRO A 27 -12.12 9.31 -10.88
CA PRO A 27 -11.21 8.17 -10.88
C PRO A 27 -9.75 8.61 -11.13
N CYS A 28 -8.81 7.90 -10.51
CA CYS A 28 -7.38 8.02 -10.72
C CYS A 28 -6.79 6.60 -10.74
N ASP A 29 -6.11 6.23 -11.81
CA ASP A 29 -5.54 4.90 -12.05
C ASP A 29 -4.04 4.80 -11.70
N SER A 30 -3.42 5.93 -11.33
CA SER A 30 -2.00 5.99 -10.98
C SER A 30 -1.69 5.80 -9.49
N ILE A 31 -2.72 5.80 -8.64
CA ILE A 31 -2.58 5.68 -7.17
C ILE A 31 -2.94 4.26 -6.72
N ASP A 32 -2.49 3.89 -5.52
CA ASP A 32 -2.74 2.55 -4.98
C ASP A 32 -4.23 2.33 -4.66
N GLY A 33 -4.76 1.21 -5.14
CA GLY A 33 -6.12 0.77 -4.84
C GLY A 33 -6.25 0.04 -3.50
N PRO A 34 -7.47 -0.42 -3.14
CA PRO A 34 -7.74 -1.05 -1.86
C PRO A 34 -7.03 -2.40 -1.70
N MET A 35 -6.85 -2.80 -0.44
CA MET A 35 -6.45 -4.15 -0.08
C MET A 35 -7.61 -4.92 0.55
N VAL A 36 -7.70 -6.20 0.22
CA VAL A 36 -8.81 -7.07 0.61
C VAL A 36 -8.33 -8.45 1.05
N LEU A 37 -9.02 -9.03 2.02
CA LEU A 37 -8.92 -10.43 2.42
C LEU A 37 -10.05 -11.22 1.75
N LEU A 38 -9.70 -12.30 1.07
CA LEU A 38 -10.63 -13.18 0.35
C LEU A 38 -10.99 -14.42 1.16
N ASP A 39 -12.08 -15.09 0.75
CA ASP A 39 -12.58 -16.34 1.33
C ASP A 39 -11.65 -17.54 1.17
N ASP A 40 -10.78 -17.51 0.17
CA ASP A 40 -9.69 -18.48 -0.02
C ASP A 40 -8.46 -18.19 0.86
N GLY A 41 -8.50 -17.15 1.69
CA GLY A 41 -7.44 -16.76 2.62
C GLY A 41 -6.34 -15.90 2.00
N ARG A 42 -6.43 -15.51 0.72
CA ARG A 42 -5.47 -14.57 0.13
C ARG A 42 -5.73 -13.14 0.60
N HIS A 43 -4.66 -12.41 0.84
CA HIS A 43 -4.68 -10.97 1.06
C HIS A 43 -3.98 -10.30 -0.12
N ILE A 44 -4.70 -9.45 -0.86
CA ILE A 44 -4.22 -8.87 -2.11
C ILE A 44 -4.55 -7.38 -2.22
N ARG A 45 -3.71 -6.66 -2.95
CA ARG A 45 -4.00 -5.31 -3.42
C ARG A 45 -4.69 -5.36 -4.78
N ILE A 46 -5.71 -4.54 -4.95
CA ILE A 46 -6.47 -4.44 -6.19
C ILE A 46 -5.97 -3.24 -6.98
N SER A 47 -5.42 -3.47 -8.16
CA SER A 47 -4.82 -2.43 -9.02
C SER A 47 -5.59 -2.19 -10.33
N SER A 48 -6.64 -2.96 -10.61
CA SER A 48 -7.43 -2.84 -11.84
C SER A 48 -8.93 -3.02 -11.55
N ILE A 49 -9.75 -2.48 -12.45
CA ILE A 49 -11.22 -2.63 -12.37
C ILE A 49 -11.59 -4.10 -12.63
N GLU A 50 -10.92 -4.73 -13.59
CA GLU A 50 -11.15 -6.12 -13.97
C GLU A 50 -10.88 -7.07 -12.81
N ASP A 51 -9.81 -6.83 -12.04
CA ASP A 51 -9.51 -7.64 -10.87
C ASP A 51 -10.48 -7.37 -9.73
N ALA A 52 -10.91 -6.11 -9.55
CA ALA A 52 -11.93 -5.75 -8.57
C ALA A 52 -13.25 -6.50 -8.82
N GLU A 53 -13.70 -6.58 -10.07
CA GLU A 53 -14.94 -7.28 -10.45
C GLU A 53 -14.86 -8.79 -10.23
N LYS A 54 -13.71 -9.41 -10.54
CA LYS A 54 -13.51 -10.86 -10.35
C LYS A 54 -13.57 -11.27 -8.89
N VAL A 55 -13.06 -10.44 -7.98
CA VAL A 55 -12.94 -10.81 -6.56
C VAL A 55 -14.09 -10.31 -5.70
N LEU A 56 -14.95 -9.42 -6.20
CA LEU A 56 -15.99 -8.73 -5.41
C LEU A 56 -16.85 -9.68 -4.57
N GLY A 57 -17.25 -10.83 -5.13
CA GLY A 57 -18.07 -11.83 -4.45
C GLY A 57 -17.34 -12.70 -3.42
N HIS A 58 -16.02 -12.61 -3.35
CA HIS A 58 -15.14 -13.42 -2.51
C HIS A 58 -14.51 -12.63 -1.36
N ILE A 59 -14.80 -11.33 -1.24
CA ILE A 59 -14.21 -10.47 -0.21
C ILE A 59 -14.86 -10.75 1.14
N ILE A 60 -14.06 -11.20 2.09
CA ILE A 60 -14.44 -11.29 3.51
C ILE A 60 -14.30 -9.93 4.18
N GLN A 61 -13.22 -9.21 3.88
CA GLN A 61 -12.89 -7.96 4.55
C GLN A 61 -12.12 -7.01 3.63
N ILE A 62 -12.48 -5.73 3.66
CA ILE A 62 -11.65 -4.65 3.14
C ILE A 62 -10.68 -4.26 4.27
N THR A 63 -9.39 -4.48 4.06
CA THR A 63 -8.34 -4.24 5.05
C THR A 63 -7.75 -2.84 4.92
N ASP A 64 -7.74 -2.30 3.71
CA ASP A 64 -7.37 -0.92 3.42
C ASP A 64 -8.21 -0.39 2.24
N VAL A 65 -8.59 0.89 2.28
CA VAL A 65 -9.47 1.50 1.27
C VAL A 65 -8.69 1.99 0.03
N GLY A 66 -7.36 2.04 0.12
CA GLY A 66 -6.47 2.60 -0.88
C GLY A 66 -6.27 4.10 -0.71
N GLU A 67 -5.69 4.72 -1.73
CA GLU A 67 -5.29 6.11 -1.69
C GLU A 67 -6.39 7.07 -2.16
N ILE A 68 -6.29 8.32 -1.71
CA ILE A 68 -7.06 9.45 -2.22
C ILE A 68 -6.10 10.57 -2.61
N LEU A 69 -6.18 11.02 -3.86
CA LEU A 69 -5.39 12.15 -4.36
C LEU A 69 -6.12 13.46 -4.08
N ILE A 70 -5.51 14.31 -3.25
CA ILE A 70 -6.04 15.62 -2.89
C ILE A 70 -5.18 16.71 -3.53
N SER A 71 -5.83 17.71 -4.14
CA SER A 71 -5.12 18.83 -4.74
C SER A 71 -4.56 19.76 -3.66
N TYR A 72 -3.35 20.27 -3.87
CA TYR A 72 -2.81 21.36 -3.05
C TYR A 72 -3.73 22.60 -3.08
N GLY A 73 -4.41 22.84 -4.21
CA GLY A 73 -5.33 23.96 -4.35
C GLY A 73 -6.45 23.96 -3.32
N ASP A 74 -6.95 22.78 -2.94
CA ASP A 74 -8.03 22.65 -1.95
C ASP A 74 -7.56 23.10 -0.55
N PHE A 75 -6.31 22.83 -0.19
CA PHE A 75 -5.73 23.33 1.06
C PHE A 75 -5.56 24.85 1.03
N ALA A 76 -5.05 25.38 -0.08
CA ALA A 76 -4.81 26.82 -0.24
C ALA A 76 -6.12 27.62 -0.23
N GLU A 77 -7.16 27.15 -0.92
CA GLU A 77 -8.48 27.79 -0.98
C GLU A 77 -9.16 27.80 0.39
N ASN A 78 -9.16 26.66 1.08
CA ASN A 78 -9.82 26.56 2.38
C ASN A 78 -8.96 27.11 3.54
N ASN A 79 -7.77 27.64 3.24
CA ASN A 79 -6.81 28.17 4.22
C ASN A 79 -6.49 27.16 5.35
N HIS A 80 -6.42 25.87 5.00
CA HIS A 80 -6.02 24.81 5.92
C HIS A 80 -4.50 24.62 5.88
N LYS A 81 -3.92 24.26 7.03
CA LYS A 81 -2.51 23.86 7.10
C LYS A 81 -2.32 22.57 6.33
N LEU A 82 -1.20 22.45 5.63
CA LEU A 82 -0.79 21.18 5.03
C LEU A 82 -0.50 20.17 6.13
N GLU A 83 -1.11 19.00 6.00
CA GLU A 83 -0.73 17.84 6.78
C GLU A 83 0.57 17.25 6.25
N LYS A 84 1.24 16.47 7.09
CA LYS A 84 2.43 15.74 6.67
C LYS A 84 2.04 14.76 5.54
N PRO A 85 2.57 14.90 4.33
CA PRO A 85 2.21 14.01 3.24
C PRO A 85 2.82 12.62 3.46
N PRO A 86 2.20 11.56 2.91
CA PRO A 86 2.84 10.25 2.83
C PRO A 86 4.09 10.32 1.95
N PHE A 87 4.94 9.29 2.05
CA PHE A 87 6.13 9.20 1.21
C PHE A 87 5.77 8.60 -0.15
N THR A 88 5.50 9.46 -1.13
CA THR A 88 5.03 9.05 -2.46
C THR A 88 6.17 8.87 -3.47
N GLU A 89 5.85 8.25 -4.61
CA GLU A 89 6.79 8.06 -5.71
C GLU A 89 7.33 9.39 -6.26
N GLU A 90 6.50 10.43 -6.33
CA GLU A 90 6.91 11.77 -6.77
C GLU A 90 7.95 12.37 -5.83
N TRP A 91 7.76 12.20 -4.51
CA TRP A 91 8.75 12.64 -3.53
C TRP A 91 10.04 11.86 -3.68
N TRP A 92 9.96 10.53 -3.79
CA TRP A 92 11.14 9.70 -4.03
C TRP A 92 11.91 10.12 -5.29
N LYS A 93 11.21 10.40 -6.40
CA LYS A 93 11.81 10.90 -7.66
C LYS A 93 12.55 12.23 -7.48
N ILE A 94 12.01 13.15 -6.67
CA ILE A 94 12.68 14.42 -6.36
C ILE A 94 13.99 14.16 -5.59
N LEU A 95 14.01 13.22 -4.66
CA LEU A 95 15.22 12.84 -3.94
C LEU A 95 16.25 12.18 -4.87
N ALA A 96 15.80 11.26 -5.73
CA ALA A 96 16.65 10.57 -6.69
C ALA A 96 17.32 11.54 -7.70
N ARG A 97 16.60 12.56 -8.18
CA ARG A 97 17.14 13.60 -9.09
C ARG A 97 18.27 14.43 -8.50
N LYS A 98 18.37 14.53 -7.17
CA LYS A 98 19.46 15.25 -6.49
C LYS A 98 20.77 14.46 -6.47
N ILE A 99 20.73 13.19 -6.88
CA ILE A 99 21.86 12.28 -6.92
C ILE A 99 22.21 12.01 -8.38
N PRO A 100 23.50 11.84 -8.75
CA PRO A 100 23.92 11.49 -10.10
C PRO A 100 23.59 10.01 -10.43
N VAL A 101 22.30 9.67 -10.45
CA VAL A 101 21.79 8.37 -10.90
C VAL A 101 21.37 8.51 -12.36
N PRO A 102 21.76 7.60 -13.27
CA PRO A 102 21.29 7.59 -14.66
C PRO A 102 19.76 7.66 -14.74
N SER A 103 19.22 8.45 -15.67
CA SER A 103 17.76 8.66 -15.81
C SER A 103 16.99 7.38 -16.16
N GLU A 104 17.64 6.41 -16.81
CA GLU A 104 17.03 5.11 -17.13
C GLU A 104 16.76 4.27 -15.87
N ASP A 105 17.64 4.35 -14.87
CA ASP A 105 17.47 3.62 -13.60
C ASP A 105 16.32 4.19 -12.74
N GLN A 106 15.76 5.35 -13.12
CA GLN A 106 14.67 6.02 -12.41
C GLN A 106 13.29 5.76 -13.03
N LYS A 107 13.21 5.21 -14.25
CA LYS A 107 11.93 5.03 -14.97
C LYS A 107 11.21 3.74 -14.62
N GLN A 108 11.96 2.68 -14.37
CA GLN A 108 11.42 1.38 -14.02
C GLN A 108 12.25 0.75 -12.91
N ILE A 109 11.71 0.87 -11.70
CA ILE A 109 12.37 0.44 -10.47
C ILE A 109 11.74 -0.88 -10.05
N ASP A 110 12.46 -1.96 -10.29
CA ASP A 110 12.16 -3.25 -9.67
C ASP A 110 12.67 -3.27 -8.22
N CYS A 111 12.24 -4.29 -7.46
CA CYS A 111 12.59 -4.41 -6.05
C CYS A 111 14.12 -4.45 -5.84
N GLU A 112 14.83 -5.25 -6.63
CA GLU A 112 16.28 -5.41 -6.53
C GLU A 112 17.01 -4.08 -6.76
N LYS A 113 16.66 -3.36 -7.83
CA LYS A 113 17.18 -2.02 -8.13
C LYS A 113 16.85 -1.02 -7.04
N ALA A 114 15.64 -1.04 -6.47
CA ALA A 114 15.28 -0.16 -5.36
C ALA A 114 16.22 -0.35 -4.17
N PHE A 115 16.52 -1.61 -3.80
CA PHE A 115 17.47 -1.92 -2.74
C PHE A 115 18.90 -1.51 -3.10
N GLN A 116 19.35 -1.75 -4.33
CA GLN A 116 20.69 -1.35 -4.79
C GLN A 116 20.87 0.16 -4.75
N LEU A 117 19.90 0.94 -5.25
CA LEU A 117 19.93 2.40 -5.22
C LEU A 117 19.95 2.92 -3.78
N SER A 118 19.08 2.36 -2.91
CA SER A 118 19.03 2.73 -1.50
C SER A 118 20.38 2.49 -0.80
N ARG A 119 20.97 1.30 -0.96
CA ARG A 119 22.26 0.95 -0.33
C ARG A 119 23.44 1.75 -0.88
N LYS A 120 23.50 1.95 -2.20
CA LYS A 120 24.63 2.62 -2.86
C LYS A 120 24.63 4.13 -2.65
N HIS A 121 23.45 4.74 -2.64
CA HIS A 121 23.29 6.20 -2.68
C HIS A 121 22.66 6.79 -1.41
N GLY A 122 22.29 5.97 -0.43
CA GLY A 122 21.65 6.42 0.80
C GLY A 122 20.23 6.97 0.58
N LEU A 123 19.59 6.63 -0.53
CA LEU A 123 18.21 6.97 -0.79
C LEU A 123 17.29 6.15 0.13
N PRO A 124 16.16 6.71 0.59
CA PRO A 124 15.07 5.90 1.11
C PRO A 124 14.65 4.83 0.08
N LEU A 125 14.16 3.69 0.56
CA LEU A 125 13.63 2.65 -0.32
C LEU A 125 12.43 3.19 -1.11
N HIS A 126 12.25 2.72 -2.34
CA HIS A 126 11.13 3.16 -3.18
C HIS A 126 9.78 2.84 -2.51
N PRO A 127 8.80 3.77 -2.51
CA PRO A 127 7.52 3.62 -1.81
C PRO A 127 6.74 2.34 -2.14
N SER A 128 6.78 1.88 -3.40
CA SER A 128 6.10 0.64 -3.82
C SER A 128 6.59 -0.63 -3.12
N PHE A 129 7.74 -0.58 -2.44
CA PHE A 129 8.30 -1.70 -1.66
C PHE A 129 8.31 -1.40 -0.15
N LEU A 130 7.60 -0.35 0.28
CA LEU A 130 7.39 -0.05 1.69
C LEU A 130 6.08 -0.67 2.17
N PHE A 131 6.12 -1.17 3.40
CA PHE A 131 4.97 -1.65 4.12
C PHE A 131 4.47 -0.60 5.12
N PHE A 132 3.32 -0.87 5.73
CA PHE A 132 2.69 0.00 6.72
C PHE A 132 3.37 -0.14 8.09
N TRP A 133 4.67 0.13 8.13
CA TRP A 133 5.50 0.01 9.33
C TRP A 133 5.02 0.90 10.49
N HIS A 134 4.19 1.90 10.20
CA HIS A 134 3.59 2.80 11.18
C HIS A 134 2.39 2.19 11.91
N ASP A 135 1.80 1.11 11.39
CA ASP A 135 0.61 0.45 11.96
C ASP A 135 0.94 -0.74 12.86
N ILE A 136 2.23 -1.02 13.07
CA ILE A 136 2.70 -2.11 13.93
C ILE A 136 3.52 -1.58 15.11
N THR A 137 3.45 -2.31 16.22
CA THR A 137 4.21 -1.95 17.44
C THR A 137 5.62 -2.54 17.42
N HIS A 138 6.49 -2.06 18.32
CA HIS A 138 7.81 -2.68 18.54
C HIS A 138 7.72 -4.14 19.04
N GLU A 139 6.64 -4.51 19.73
CA GLU A 139 6.42 -5.91 20.11
C GLU A 139 6.06 -6.76 18.90
N ASP A 140 5.15 -6.27 18.06
CA ASP A 140 4.76 -6.91 16.81
C ASP A 140 5.96 -7.12 15.89
N LEU A 141 6.84 -6.11 15.76
CA LEU A 141 8.06 -6.22 14.98
C LEU A 141 9.01 -7.30 15.53
N ARG A 142 9.18 -7.36 16.86
CA ARG A 142 10.02 -8.41 17.48
C ARG A 142 9.44 -9.81 17.25
N PHE A 143 8.12 -9.95 17.31
CA PHE A 143 7.44 -11.19 16.98
C PHE A 143 7.66 -11.57 15.51
N LEU A 144 7.47 -10.63 14.58
CA LEU A 144 7.71 -10.84 13.16
C LEU A 144 9.14 -11.30 12.87
N ILE A 145 10.15 -10.66 13.47
CA ILE A 145 11.56 -11.02 13.30
C ILE A 145 11.81 -12.46 13.77
N LYS A 146 11.26 -12.85 14.92
CA LYS A 146 11.42 -14.20 15.46
C LYS A 146 10.81 -15.25 14.53
N GLU A 147 9.60 -15.01 14.05
CA GLU A 147 8.91 -15.95 13.16
C GLU A 147 9.57 -16.00 11.78
N ALA A 148 10.02 -14.86 11.24
CA ALA A 148 10.74 -14.80 9.97
C ALA A 148 12.08 -15.53 10.04
N ALA A 149 12.78 -15.46 11.17
CA ALA A 149 14.03 -16.21 11.39
C ALA A 149 13.81 -17.72 11.50
N ALA A 150 12.63 -18.16 11.93
CA ALA A 150 12.25 -19.58 11.99
C ALA A 150 11.63 -20.09 10.68
N GLY A 151 11.20 -19.18 9.81
CA GLY A 151 10.60 -19.48 8.51
C GLY A 151 11.60 -20.05 7.51
N THR A 152 11.07 -20.70 6.47
CA THR A 152 11.89 -21.20 5.36
C THR A 152 11.85 -20.18 4.22
N SER A 153 13.02 -19.80 3.73
CA SER A 153 13.17 -18.88 2.59
C SER A 153 13.11 -19.64 1.27
N GLY A 154 12.16 -19.28 0.41
CA GLY A 154 12.06 -19.73 -0.98
C GLY A 154 11.87 -18.54 -1.92
N THR A 155 10.81 -18.54 -2.71
CA THR A 155 10.33 -17.36 -3.45
C THR A 155 9.62 -16.33 -2.56
N GLY A 156 9.40 -16.67 -1.29
CA GLY A 156 8.79 -15.85 -0.24
C GLY A 156 9.20 -16.38 1.14
N ILE A 157 8.68 -15.76 2.21
CA ILE A 157 8.89 -16.22 3.58
C ILE A 157 7.66 -17.01 4.00
N ARG A 158 7.85 -18.27 4.37
CA ARG A 158 6.75 -19.11 4.86
C ARG A 158 6.59 -18.96 6.36
N PHE A 159 5.39 -18.61 6.79
CA PHE A 159 5.01 -18.53 8.20
C PHE A 159 4.03 -19.63 8.55
N ARG A 160 4.16 -20.17 9.77
CA ARG A 160 3.16 -21.09 10.31
C ARG A 160 1.82 -20.35 10.47
N LYS A 161 0.71 -21.00 10.10
CA LYS A 161 -0.62 -20.42 10.30
C LYS A 161 -0.89 -20.13 11.78
N SER A 162 -1.17 -18.86 12.06
CA SER A 162 -1.60 -18.32 13.34
C SER A 162 -2.44 -17.08 13.08
N GLU A 163 -3.54 -16.91 13.84
CA GLU A 163 -4.39 -15.73 13.76
C GLU A 163 -3.60 -14.44 14.06
N ARG A 164 -2.69 -14.49 15.04
CA ARG A 164 -1.81 -13.36 15.38
C ARG A 164 -0.92 -12.96 14.20
N MET A 165 -0.42 -13.93 13.43
CA MET A 165 0.43 -13.66 12.27
C MET A 165 -0.40 -13.07 11.13
N MET A 166 -1.59 -13.61 10.88
CA MET A 166 -2.49 -13.12 9.84
C MET A 166 -2.87 -11.65 10.08
N ASP A 167 -3.32 -11.33 11.30
CA ASP A 167 -3.64 -9.96 11.70
C ASP A 167 -2.45 -9.01 11.53
N LEU A 168 -1.24 -9.48 11.90
CA LEU A 168 -0.03 -8.70 11.75
C LEU A 168 0.34 -8.43 10.28
N LEU A 169 0.26 -9.44 9.41
CA LEU A 169 0.54 -9.29 7.98
C LEU A 169 -0.49 -8.37 7.30
N ILE A 170 -1.76 -8.46 7.72
CA ILE A 170 -2.82 -7.55 7.27
C ILE A 170 -2.51 -6.10 7.66
N ARG A 171 -2.21 -5.84 8.94
CA ARG A 171 -1.86 -4.49 9.42
C ARG A 171 -0.60 -3.94 8.75
N LEU A 172 0.36 -4.81 8.45
CA LEU A 172 1.57 -4.42 7.74
C LEU A 172 1.31 -4.12 6.25
N GLY A 173 0.14 -4.48 5.71
CA GLY A 173 -0.20 -4.28 4.31
C GLY A 173 0.53 -5.22 3.36
N VAL A 174 0.90 -6.41 3.83
CA VAL A 174 1.66 -7.40 3.05
C VAL A 174 0.70 -8.29 2.28
N PRO A 175 0.81 -8.39 0.95
CA PRO A 175 0.07 -9.40 0.18
C PRO A 175 0.58 -10.80 0.54
N PHE A 176 -0.31 -11.73 0.81
CA PHE A 176 0.03 -13.12 1.12
C PHE A 176 -1.01 -14.10 0.57
N SER A 177 -0.61 -15.36 0.46
CA SER A 177 -1.44 -16.48 0.05
C SER A 177 -1.37 -17.62 1.06
N THR A 178 -2.32 -18.56 0.97
CA THR A 178 -2.29 -19.76 1.80
C THR A 178 -1.93 -20.99 0.98
N GLU A 179 -1.00 -21.79 1.48
CA GLU A 179 -0.75 -23.15 1.00
C GLU A 179 -0.77 -24.10 2.20
N GLY A 180 -1.80 -24.97 2.28
CA GLY A 180 -1.95 -25.91 3.39
C GLY A 180 -2.05 -25.24 4.77
N GLN A 181 -1.04 -25.45 5.62
CA GLN A 181 -0.93 -24.91 6.99
C GLN A 181 0.02 -23.71 7.10
N GLU A 182 0.42 -23.12 5.97
CA GLU A 182 1.39 -22.02 5.91
C GLU A 182 0.79 -20.78 5.21
N TRP A 183 1.27 -19.61 5.64
CA TRP A 183 1.12 -18.34 4.92
C TRP A 183 2.39 -18.11 4.08
N ILE A 184 2.24 -17.76 2.81
CA ILE A 184 3.32 -17.54 1.83
C ILE A 184 3.24 -16.12 1.27
#